data_AF-A0A840D7N4-F1
#
_entry.id   AF-A0A840D7N4-F1
#
_cell.length_a   1.000
_cell.length_b   1.000
_cell.length_c   1.000
_cell.angle_alpha   90.00
_cell.angle_beta   90.00
_cell.angle_gamma   90.00
#
_symmetry.space_group_name_H-M   'P 1'
#
loop_
_entity.id
_entity.type
_entity.pdbx_description
1 polymer ?
#
loop_
_entity_poly.entity_id
_entity_poly.type
_entity_poly.pdbx_seq_one_letter_code
_entity_poly.pdbx_strand_id
1 'polypeptide(L)'
;MKRHLFYLIPFLISLGCEDSKTGVSEENYSVEPKPDYFEAIDAPDDCGQYWLLKSHIVPKGYYVCLMHSLENDNNNPELRKGLPYTNMCQSLAGIVNRAVENKESEEAIWLEDPNNRYSYTLCKQELKRQGVSERSQEDGISLLKSGLFSNLIKGYVLTDITNNPESSPVAAVASHIHNAIIVDIRDQTVYDEIGLKMVYDARQKTTKDAWAEFKDKCNNKSLVLMGSLTNDMKDFAIVHNLFVLNIKNDKGHNWELLNEVLDWLEPSSPIYGWEDLDEHSFVQRISEKGHLMVPCNYYLNMSLTSLNYAQRQKDLLVNIINPGNRIYPENDTNKYISYYLSDGDNVQWIFHIWYDGWFKHGQTKDVKLAFGIPSTNLSMIAPPVYKNIVDHQGVENTLVENCGGGYIYIDDFASQKDTQKELTTLANKVTAHMRQHRIKVLGLFTNNAQSVNAQNAYKTFIKSNNQLEGIIVVQYAPYNGGHGQTYWYANNEGIEIPVITVRYTLWNFGKNNSNGQGTPAYVAKLLKDEQPDFSLIDIHAWSTFADIGSSDDVVGEAAKGNVSGAGAAAMCQRRVSEDFKCVSLQEFIWRMRMKHNKEQTIKAIEKYK
;
A
#
# COMPACT_ATOMS: atom_id res chain seq x y z
N MET A 1 26.14 -39.14 27.33
CA MET A 1 27.08 -40.28 27.40
C MET A 1 26.35 -41.51 26.86
N LYS A 2 26.53 -41.90 25.58
CA LYS A 2 27.28 -43.09 25.09
C LYS A 2 26.96 -44.35 25.93
N ARG A 3 26.51 -45.53 25.45
CA ARG A 3 26.54 -46.32 24.18
C ARG A 3 25.56 -47.52 24.36
N HIS A 4 24.71 -47.91 23.39
CA HIS A 4 24.85 -48.96 22.35
C HIS A 4 25.22 -50.41 22.78
N LEU A 5 24.35 -51.40 22.46
CA LEU A 5 24.53 -52.69 21.72
C LEU A 5 23.27 -53.59 21.93
N PHE A 6 22.46 -53.98 20.92
CA PHE A 6 22.54 -55.13 19.97
C PHE A 6 22.72 -56.52 20.63
N TYR A 7 22.14 -57.66 20.24
CA TYR A 7 21.31 -58.21 19.15
C TYR A 7 20.86 -59.62 19.64
N LEU A 8 19.74 -60.21 19.16
CA LEU A 8 19.69 -61.60 18.62
C LEU A 8 18.27 -62.10 18.28
N ILE A 9 18.17 -62.61 17.05
CA ILE A 9 17.06 -63.32 16.38
C ILE A 9 17.11 -64.81 16.76
N PRO A 10 16.01 -65.57 16.60
CA PRO A 10 16.13 -66.91 16.03
C PRO A 10 15.28 -67.12 14.77
N PHE A 11 15.96 -67.69 13.79
CA PHE A 11 15.49 -68.26 12.53
C PHE A 11 14.57 -69.46 12.79
N LEU A 12 13.54 -69.63 11.96
CA LEU A 12 12.88 -70.92 11.72
C LEU A 12 12.81 -71.16 10.20
N ILE A 13 13.48 -72.23 9.78
CA ILE A 13 13.51 -72.77 8.43
C ILE A 13 12.38 -73.80 8.33
N SER A 14 11.58 -73.75 7.27
CA SER A 14 10.86 -74.91 6.76
C SER A 14 10.74 -74.83 5.24
N LEU A 15 11.06 -75.96 4.61
CA LEU A 15 11.22 -76.19 3.18
C LEU A 15 9.89 -76.29 2.42
N GLY A 16 9.93 -75.86 1.15
CA GLY A 16 9.43 -76.63 0.01
C GLY A 16 8.03 -76.28 -0.52
N CYS A 17 7.95 -75.59 -1.65
CA CYS A 17 7.55 -76.19 -2.94
C CYS A 17 7.72 -75.14 -4.06
N GLU A 18 8.40 -75.52 -5.14
CA GLU A 18 8.52 -74.71 -6.36
C GLU A 18 7.17 -74.64 -7.09
N ASP A 19 6.77 -73.44 -7.49
CA ASP A 19 6.07 -73.25 -8.75
C ASP A 19 6.36 -71.85 -9.30
N SER A 20 6.96 -71.85 -10.49
CA SER A 20 7.33 -70.66 -11.27
C SER A 20 6.09 -69.87 -11.72
N LYS A 21 6.11 -68.53 -11.59
CA LYS A 21 5.71 -67.59 -12.66
C LYS A 21 5.86 -66.12 -12.24
N THR A 22 6.55 -65.39 -13.13
CA THR A 22 6.40 -63.96 -13.46
C THR A 22 6.63 -62.94 -12.35
N GLY A 23 7.77 -62.26 -12.44
CA GLY A 23 8.04 -61.04 -11.69
C GLY A 23 7.08 -59.91 -12.07
N VAL A 24 6.62 -59.22 -11.04
CA VAL A 24 6.19 -57.83 -11.10
C VAL A 24 6.90 -57.18 -9.92
N SER A 25 7.83 -56.28 -10.22
CA SER A 25 8.40 -55.37 -9.23
C SER A 25 7.27 -54.49 -8.71
N GLU A 26 6.97 -54.58 -7.41
CA GLU A 26 6.20 -53.56 -6.71
C GLU A 26 6.99 -52.26 -6.77
N GLU A 27 6.66 -51.41 -7.76
CA GLU A 27 7.01 -50.00 -7.71
C GLU A 27 6.33 -49.41 -6.48
N ASN A 28 7.13 -49.13 -5.45
CA ASN A 28 6.73 -48.26 -4.36
C ASN A 28 6.44 -46.87 -4.94
N TYR A 29 5.18 -46.64 -5.33
CA TYR A 29 4.65 -45.31 -5.55
C TYR A 29 4.60 -44.60 -4.19
N SER A 30 5.70 -43.94 -3.81
CA SER A 30 5.65 -42.90 -2.80
C SER A 30 4.78 -41.78 -3.36
N VAL A 31 3.50 -41.77 -3.01
CA VAL A 31 2.62 -40.63 -3.26
C VAL A 31 3.16 -39.48 -2.43
N GLU A 32 3.83 -38.52 -3.06
CA GLU A 32 4.19 -37.28 -2.40
C GLU A 32 2.93 -36.65 -1.79
N PRO A 33 2.96 -36.21 -0.51
CA PRO A 33 1.82 -35.58 0.11
C PRO A 33 1.46 -34.31 -0.67
N LYS A 34 0.18 -34.17 -1.02
CA LYS A 34 -0.32 -32.98 -1.71
C LYS A 34 -0.08 -31.72 -0.85
N PRO A 35 0.30 -30.59 -1.46
CA PRO A 35 0.54 -29.36 -0.72
C PRO A 35 -0.77 -28.81 -0.13
N ASP A 36 -0.73 -28.37 1.11
CA ASP A 36 -1.84 -27.62 1.74
C ASP A 36 -1.99 -26.25 1.05
N TYR A 37 -3.22 -25.88 0.69
CA TYR A 37 -3.55 -24.58 0.10
C TYR A 37 -3.07 -23.41 0.97
N PHE A 38 -3.13 -23.55 2.30
CA PHE A 38 -2.68 -22.53 3.24
C PHE A 38 -1.14 -22.43 3.32
N GLU A 39 -0.44 -23.52 3.02
CA GLU A 39 1.03 -23.57 3.06
C GLU A 39 1.67 -23.28 1.69
N ALA A 40 0.85 -23.01 0.66
CA ALA A 40 1.32 -22.51 -0.63
C ALA A 40 1.75 -21.03 -0.51
N ILE A 41 2.93 -20.82 0.07
CA ILE A 41 3.63 -19.55 0.24
C ILE A 41 5.11 -19.72 -0.12
N ASP A 42 5.75 -18.63 -0.54
CA ASP A 42 7.20 -18.62 -0.75
C ASP A 42 7.94 -18.31 0.55
N ALA A 43 9.20 -18.76 0.64
CA ALA A 43 10.08 -18.38 1.74
C ALA A 43 10.29 -16.85 1.78
N PRO A 44 10.55 -16.27 2.97
CA PRO A 44 10.74 -14.83 3.13
C PRO A 44 12.12 -14.36 2.64
N ASP A 45 12.43 -14.60 1.37
CA ASP A 45 13.69 -14.28 0.70
C ASP A 45 13.54 -13.06 -0.19
N ASP A 46 14.56 -12.19 -0.25
CA ASP A 46 14.57 -11.02 -1.15
C ASP A 46 14.84 -11.46 -2.60
N CYS A 47 13.77 -11.54 -3.38
CA CYS A 47 13.76 -11.80 -4.82
C CYS A 47 13.56 -10.50 -5.63
N GLY A 48 13.80 -9.33 -5.02
CA GLY A 48 13.63 -8.01 -5.62
C GLY A 48 12.35 -7.27 -5.22
N GLN A 49 11.50 -7.89 -4.39
CA GLN A 49 10.25 -7.31 -3.89
C GLN A 49 10.44 -6.28 -2.76
N TYR A 50 11.66 -6.12 -2.23
CA TYR A 50 11.98 -5.12 -1.21
C TYR A 50 12.58 -3.86 -1.84
N TRP A 51 11.72 -3.09 -2.51
CA TRP A 51 12.13 -1.92 -3.29
C TRP A 51 12.05 -0.57 -2.55
N LEU A 52 11.46 -0.52 -1.35
CA LEU A 52 11.46 0.71 -0.56
C LEU A 52 12.83 0.96 0.06
N LEU A 53 13.13 2.23 0.34
CA LEU A 53 14.39 2.63 0.97
C LEU A 53 14.50 1.99 2.36
N LYS A 54 15.67 1.42 2.66
CA LYS A 54 15.90 0.66 3.89
C LYS A 54 16.47 1.58 4.97
N SER A 55 15.80 1.63 6.11
CA SER A 55 16.40 2.04 7.39
C SER A 55 16.69 0.77 8.18
N HIS A 56 17.92 0.60 8.67
CA HIS A 56 18.40 -0.70 9.16
C HIS A 56 19.33 -0.64 10.36
N ILE A 57 19.72 0.56 10.79
CA ILE A 57 20.51 0.70 12.01
C ILE A 57 19.56 0.92 13.17
N VAL A 58 19.51 -0.05 14.09
CA VAL A 58 18.66 0.03 15.28
C VAL A 58 19.28 1.00 16.29
N PRO A 59 18.62 2.12 16.64
CA PRO A 59 19.13 3.01 17.68
C PRO A 59 19.00 2.38 19.07
N LYS A 60 19.81 2.81 20.04
CA LYS A 60 19.67 2.39 21.45
C LYS A 60 18.47 3.05 22.13
N GLY A 61 18.10 4.24 21.68
CA GLY A 61 16.94 4.96 22.16
C GLY A 61 16.48 6.08 21.24
N TYR A 62 15.37 6.71 21.61
CA TYR A 62 14.86 7.89 20.92
C TYR A 62 14.31 8.93 21.89
N TYR A 63 14.42 10.19 21.50
CA TYR A 63 13.73 11.30 22.14
C TYR A 63 12.44 11.60 21.38
N VAL A 64 11.35 11.85 22.10
CA VAL A 64 10.10 12.30 21.47
C VAL A 64 10.18 13.81 21.29
N CYS A 65 10.09 14.28 20.05
CA CYS A 65 10.01 15.69 19.70
C CYS A 65 8.55 16.13 19.62
N LEU A 66 8.13 16.98 20.55
CA LEU A 66 6.76 17.48 20.64
C LEU A 66 6.52 18.58 19.59
N MET A 67 5.66 18.28 18.62
CA MET A 67 5.28 19.22 17.57
C MET A 67 4.06 20.07 17.96
N HIS A 68 3.26 19.62 18.94
CA HIS A 68 2.03 20.24 19.47
C HIS A 68 0.86 20.38 18.47
N SER A 69 1.11 20.58 17.17
CA SER A 69 0.09 20.51 16.12
C SER A 69 0.70 20.07 14.78
N LEU A 70 -0.14 19.49 13.91
CA LEU A 70 0.20 19.24 12.50
C LEU A 70 -0.35 20.35 11.59
N GLU A 71 -0.50 21.56 12.12
CA GLU A 71 -1.04 22.68 11.37
C GLU A 71 -0.08 23.10 10.25
N ASN A 72 -0.61 23.15 9.03
CA ASN A 72 0.09 23.70 7.86
C ASN A 72 -0.02 25.22 7.75
N ASP A 73 -0.38 25.90 8.85
CA ASP A 73 -0.46 27.36 8.91
C ASP A 73 0.94 27.96 8.78
N ASN A 74 1.20 28.59 7.63
CA ASN A 74 2.46 29.23 7.32
C ASN A 74 2.61 30.63 7.92
N ASN A 75 1.54 31.17 8.52
CA ASN A 75 1.51 32.53 9.07
C ASN A 75 1.21 32.55 10.58
N ASN A 76 1.29 31.39 11.25
CA ASN A 76 1.12 31.32 12.68
C ASN A 76 2.17 32.21 13.38
N PRO A 77 1.81 33.12 14.29
CA PRO A 77 2.79 34.00 14.94
C PRO A 77 3.53 33.33 16.11
N GLU A 78 3.09 32.17 16.59
CA GLU A 78 3.66 31.52 17.77
C GLU A 78 4.88 30.63 17.40
N LEU A 79 6.00 30.85 18.09
CA LEU A 79 7.29 30.17 17.88
C LEU A 79 7.22 28.62 17.84
N ARG A 80 6.34 28.01 18.64
CA ARG A 80 6.18 26.54 18.75
C ARG A 80 4.95 26.00 18.03
N LYS A 81 4.44 26.73 17.04
CA LYS A 81 3.28 26.33 16.24
C LYS A 81 3.46 26.63 14.76
N GLY A 82 2.60 26.00 13.98
CA GLY A 82 2.49 26.16 12.54
C GLY A 82 3.62 25.50 11.76
N LEU A 83 3.60 25.76 10.45
CA LEU A 83 4.54 25.21 9.50
C LEU A 83 6.02 25.56 9.79
N PRO A 84 6.38 26.77 10.28
CA PRO A 84 7.78 27.06 10.61
C PRO A 84 8.36 26.12 11.68
N TYR A 85 7.61 25.90 12.77
CA TYR A 85 8.06 25.05 13.86
C TYR A 85 8.10 23.57 13.48
N THR A 86 7.08 23.11 12.75
CA THR A 86 7.05 21.70 12.31
C THR A 86 8.14 21.39 11.28
N ASN A 87 8.48 22.33 10.38
CA ASN A 87 9.63 22.19 9.48
C ASN A 87 10.96 22.08 10.24
N MET A 88 11.14 22.87 11.30
CA MET A 88 12.31 22.76 12.16
C MET A 88 12.37 21.39 12.84
N CYS A 89 11.26 20.92 13.43
CA CYS A 89 11.22 19.60 14.09
C CYS A 89 11.50 18.45 13.12
N GLN A 90 10.90 18.49 11.92
CA GLN A 90 11.10 17.52 10.85
C GLN A 90 12.57 17.45 10.41
N SER A 91 13.19 18.59 10.18
CA SER A 91 14.61 18.63 9.77
C SER A 91 15.57 18.22 10.89
N LEU A 92 15.29 18.60 12.14
CA LEU A 92 16.02 18.11 13.30
C LEU A 92 15.95 16.58 13.39
N ALA A 93 14.75 16.00 13.30
CA ALA A 93 14.56 14.55 13.31
C ALA A 93 15.27 13.88 12.13
N GLY A 94 15.14 14.45 10.92
CA GLY A 94 15.81 13.94 9.73
C GLY A 94 17.33 13.88 9.86
N ILE A 95 17.97 14.95 10.37
CA ILE A 95 19.43 15.01 10.56
C ILE A 95 19.88 13.98 11.59
N VAL A 96 19.21 13.91 12.74
CA VAL A 96 19.58 12.98 13.82
C VAL A 96 19.36 11.53 13.40
N ASN A 97 18.23 11.22 12.75
CA ASN A 97 17.94 9.87 12.31
C ASN A 97 18.84 9.44 11.14
N ARG A 98 19.29 10.38 10.29
CA ARG A 98 20.34 10.10 9.32
C ARG A 98 21.66 9.73 9.99
N ALA A 99 22.02 10.46 11.05
CA ALA A 99 23.22 10.17 11.82
C ALA A 99 23.17 8.76 12.44
N VAL A 100 21.98 8.26 12.82
CA VAL A 100 21.81 6.85 13.23
C VAL A 100 22.13 5.89 12.08
N GLU A 101 21.56 6.10 10.89
CA GLU A 101 21.86 5.25 9.72
C GLU A 101 23.35 5.30 9.33
N ASN A 102 24.01 6.44 9.52
CA ASN A 102 25.45 6.61 9.30
C ASN A 102 26.33 6.12 10.45
N LYS A 103 25.75 5.63 11.56
CA LYS A 103 26.45 5.20 12.78
C LYS A 103 27.25 6.32 13.48
N GLU A 104 26.80 7.56 13.30
CA GLU A 104 27.31 8.77 13.94
C GLU A 104 26.55 9.11 15.23
N SER A 105 25.34 8.58 15.38
CA SER A 105 24.51 8.65 16.59
C SER A 105 23.99 7.26 16.96
N GLU A 106 23.81 7.02 18.26
CA GLU A 106 23.10 5.84 18.77
C GLU A 106 21.67 6.19 19.23
N GLU A 107 21.31 7.47 19.19
CA GLU A 107 20.02 8.00 19.63
C GLU A 107 19.29 8.64 18.44
N ALA A 108 18.00 8.32 18.32
CA ALA A 108 17.10 8.83 17.30
C ALA A 108 16.16 9.92 17.86
N ILE A 109 15.39 10.54 16.98
CA ILE A 109 14.23 11.37 17.32
C ILE A 109 12.97 10.77 16.71
N TRP A 110 11.94 10.66 17.54
CA TRP A 110 10.58 10.32 17.14
C TRP A 110 9.72 11.59 17.19
N LEU A 111 9.16 11.99 16.05
CA LEU A 111 8.18 13.07 15.96
C LEU A 111 6.86 12.62 16.59
N GLU A 112 6.34 13.41 17.53
CA GLU A 112 5.05 13.14 18.14
C GLU A 112 3.91 13.19 17.10
N ASP A 113 3.02 12.21 17.12
CA ASP A 113 1.71 12.33 16.47
C ASP A 113 0.72 12.95 17.47
N PRO A 114 0.32 14.22 17.29
CA PRO A 114 -0.55 14.91 18.25
C PRO A 114 -1.96 14.32 18.29
N ASN A 115 -2.33 13.49 17.30
CA ASN A 115 -3.62 12.79 17.30
C ASN A 115 -3.58 11.45 18.05
N ASN A 116 -2.41 11.05 18.57
CA ASN A 116 -2.18 9.81 19.29
C ASN A 116 -2.80 8.58 18.61
N ARG A 117 -2.60 8.47 17.28
CA ARG A 117 -3.20 7.40 16.47
C ARG A 117 -2.60 6.05 16.87
N TYR A 118 -3.46 5.03 16.85
CA TYR A 118 -3.12 3.70 17.32
C TYR A 118 -1.99 3.05 16.51
N SER A 119 -1.87 3.36 15.21
CA SER A 119 -0.79 2.86 14.36
C SER A 119 0.61 3.25 14.82
N TYR A 120 0.81 4.51 15.23
CA TYR A 120 2.08 4.93 15.83
C TYR A 120 2.35 4.23 17.17
N THR A 121 1.30 3.87 17.92
CA THR A 121 1.45 3.05 19.14
C THR A 121 1.99 1.66 18.80
N LEU A 122 1.47 1.01 17.76
CA LEU A 122 1.99 -0.30 17.29
C LEU A 122 3.46 -0.19 16.87
N CYS A 123 3.84 0.87 16.15
CA CYS A 123 5.23 1.11 15.76
C CYS A 123 6.16 1.31 16.97
N LYS A 124 5.76 2.11 17.96
CA LYS A 124 6.55 2.31 19.20
C LYS A 124 6.71 1.03 20.01
N GLN A 125 5.66 0.19 20.08
CA GLN A 125 5.74 -1.12 20.72
C GLN A 125 6.77 -2.02 20.03
N GLU A 126 6.81 -1.98 18.70
CA GLU A 126 7.78 -2.75 17.92
C GLU A 126 9.22 -2.25 18.10
N LEU A 127 9.43 -0.93 18.17
CA LEU A 127 10.73 -0.37 18.54
C LEU A 127 11.19 -0.88 19.92
N LYS A 128 10.29 -0.91 20.90
CA LYS A 128 10.59 -1.46 22.23
C LYS A 128 10.98 -2.94 22.19
N ARG A 129 10.33 -3.76 21.36
CA ARG A 129 10.69 -5.18 21.17
C ARG A 129 12.08 -5.35 20.55
N GLN A 130 12.48 -4.42 19.68
CA GLN A 130 13.84 -4.37 19.11
C GLN A 130 14.89 -3.80 20.10
N GLY A 131 14.50 -3.52 21.35
CA GLY A 131 15.41 -3.04 22.39
C GLY A 131 15.61 -1.52 22.40
N VAL A 132 14.84 -0.77 21.59
CA VAL A 132 14.91 0.69 21.55
C VAL A 132 14.11 1.29 22.71
N SER A 133 14.72 2.21 23.46
CA SER A 133 14.08 2.84 24.62
C SER A 133 13.75 4.32 24.40
N GLU A 134 12.55 4.74 24.81
CA GLU A 134 12.20 6.16 24.88
C GLU A 134 13.02 6.84 26.00
N ARG A 135 13.67 7.97 25.70
CA ARG A 135 14.56 8.70 26.61
C ARG A 135 13.83 9.77 27.41
N SER A 136 13.21 10.71 26.69
CA SER A 136 12.38 11.77 27.23
C SER A 136 11.47 12.33 26.14
N GLN A 137 10.55 13.21 26.53
CA GLN A 137 9.70 13.96 25.62
C GLN A 137 9.96 15.45 25.84
N GLU A 138 10.36 16.14 24.78
CA GLU A 138 10.74 17.55 24.83
C GLU A 138 10.34 18.25 23.53
N ASP A 139 10.10 19.55 23.58
CA ASP A 139 9.90 20.34 22.36
C ASP A 139 11.23 20.48 21.59
N GLY A 140 11.16 20.67 20.27
CA GLY A 140 12.34 20.69 19.40
C GLY A 140 13.36 21.78 19.75
N ILE A 141 12.90 22.94 20.24
CA ILE A 141 13.81 24.02 20.68
C ILE A 141 14.53 23.62 21.96
N SER A 142 13.84 22.95 22.89
CA SER A 142 14.44 22.42 24.12
C SER A 142 15.47 21.32 23.81
N LEU A 143 15.17 20.42 22.85
CA LEU A 143 16.13 19.44 22.35
C LEU A 143 17.38 20.11 21.75
N LEU A 144 17.24 21.17 20.96
CA LEU A 144 18.38 21.93 20.43
C LEU A 144 19.23 22.56 21.56
N LYS A 145 18.57 23.23 22.52
CA LYS A 145 19.24 23.91 23.64
C LYS A 145 19.96 22.95 24.60
N SER A 146 19.53 21.69 24.67
CA SER A 146 20.19 20.67 25.48
C SER A 146 21.64 20.39 25.05
N GLY A 147 21.99 20.69 23.80
CA GLY A 147 23.31 20.41 23.22
C GLY A 147 23.54 18.95 22.83
N LEU A 148 22.57 18.06 23.05
CA LEU A 148 22.66 16.60 22.78
C LEU A 148 23.10 16.28 21.36
N PHE A 149 22.63 17.06 20.38
CA PHE A 149 22.87 16.83 18.95
C PHE A 149 23.73 17.94 18.31
N SER A 150 24.42 18.75 19.13
CA SER A 150 25.18 19.92 18.66
C SER A 150 26.33 19.57 17.69
N ASN A 151 26.91 18.38 17.80
CA ASN A 151 27.94 17.90 16.88
C ASN A 151 27.39 17.58 15.48
N LEU A 152 26.11 17.23 15.37
CA LEU A 152 25.44 16.88 14.11
C LEU A 152 24.93 18.12 13.37
N ILE A 153 24.48 19.14 14.09
CA ILE A 153 23.81 20.32 13.53
C ILE A 153 24.84 21.44 13.28
N LYS A 154 25.05 21.80 12.02
CA LYS A 154 26.07 22.79 11.61
C LYS A 154 25.56 24.22 11.50
N GLY A 155 24.25 24.42 11.59
CA GLY A 155 23.59 25.71 11.48
C GLY A 155 22.14 25.56 11.08
N TYR A 156 21.59 26.59 10.42
CA TYR A 156 20.25 26.54 9.85
C TYR A 156 20.21 26.96 8.37
N VAL A 157 19.24 26.40 7.66
CA VAL A 157 18.79 26.87 6.34
C VAL A 157 17.63 27.84 6.56
N LEU A 158 17.78 29.08 6.07
CA LEU A 158 16.78 30.12 6.27
C LEU A 158 15.68 30.07 5.18
N THR A 159 14.42 30.04 5.59
CA THR A 159 13.24 30.09 4.72
C THR A 159 12.40 31.35 4.93
N ASP A 160 11.49 31.62 4.00
CA ASP A 160 10.43 32.62 4.14
C ASP A 160 9.17 32.02 3.54
N ILE A 161 8.52 31.14 4.30
CA ILE A 161 7.38 30.35 3.80
C ILE A 161 6.10 31.16 3.62
N THR A 162 6.07 32.39 4.16
CA THR A 162 4.98 33.34 3.97
C THR A 162 5.07 33.98 2.60
N ASN A 163 6.24 34.52 2.23
CA ASN A 163 6.42 35.25 0.97
C ASN A 163 6.90 34.36 -0.18
N ASN A 164 7.53 33.23 0.13
CA ASN A 164 7.98 32.23 -0.84
C ASN A 164 7.84 30.81 -0.26
N PRO A 165 6.65 30.19 -0.35
CA PRO A 165 6.43 28.81 0.10
C PRO A 165 7.43 27.79 -0.46
N GLU A 166 7.91 27.96 -1.71
CA GLU A 166 8.89 27.05 -2.32
C GLU A 166 10.24 27.03 -1.58
N SER A 167 10.53 28.03 -0.75
CA SER A 167 11.72 27.98 0.11
C SER A 167 11.71 26.78 1.05
N SER A 168 10.54 26.24 1.42
CA SER A 168 10.41 25.06 2.30
C SER A 168 10.92 23.74 1.68
N PRO A 169 10.44 23.29 0.49
CA PRO A 169 11.01 22.11 -0.17
C PRO A 169 12.49 22.29 -0.54
N VAL A 170 12.91 23.50 -0.96
CA VAL A 170 14.34 23.82 -1.16
C VAL A 170 15.14 23.58 0.11
N ALA A 171 14.64 24.07 1.26
CA ALA A 171 15.32 23.92 2.53
C ALA A 171 15.39 22.46 2.99
N ALA A 172 14.40 21.62 2.68
CA ALA A 172 14.47 20.19 2.97
C ALA A 172 15.64 19.51 2.22
N VAL A 173 15.84 19.86 0.95
CA VAL A 173 17.00 19.38 0.16
C VAL A 173 18.32 19.95 0.71
N ALA A 174 18.38 21.26 0.96
CA ALA A 174 19.58 21.89 1.50
C ALA A 174 19.96 21.39 2.90
N SER A 175 18.98 20.99 3.73
CA SER A 175 19.20 20.52 5.10
C SER A 175 20.09 19.29 5.17
N HIS A 176 19.85 18.31 4.30
CA HIS A 176 20.67 17.10 4.27
C HIS A 176 22.07 17.38 3.69
N ILE A 177 22.22 18.39 2.84
CA ILE A 177 23.52 18.77 2.25
C ILE A 177 24.40 19.52 3.24
N HIS A 178 23.79 20.42 4.02
CA HIS A 178 24.50 21.29 4.95
C HIS A 178 24.50 20.78 6.40
N ASN A 179 23.81 19.68 6.69
CA ASN A 179 23.57 19.20 8.06
C ASN A 179 22.96 20.31 8.94
N ALA A 180 21.92 20.97 8.45
CA ALA A 180 21.38 22.19 9.05
C ALA A 180 19.86 22.09 9.16
N ILE A 181 19.31 22.54 10.29
CA ILE A 181 17.87 22.55 10.52
C ILE A 181 17.20 23.63 9.65
N ILE A 182 15.92 23.47 9.36
CA ILE A 182 15.12 24.47 8.65
C ILE A 182 14.63 25.49 9.68
N VAL A 183 14.90 26.77 9.43
CA VAL A 183 14.44 27.89 10.25
C VAL A 183 13.77 28.91 9.36
N ASP A 184 12.55 29.30 9.72
CA ASP A 184 11.88 30.38 9.01
C ASP A 184 12.35 31.75 9.51
N ILE A 185 12.31 32.75 8.62
CA ILE A 185 12.64 34.15 8.94
C ILE A 185 11.83 34.67 10.13
N ARG A 186 10.61 34.17 10.33
CA ARG A 186 9.79 34.45 11.52
C ARG A 186 10.56 34.23 12.84
N ASP A 187 11.34 33.16 12.91
CA ASP A 187 11.96 32.69 14.14
C ASP A 187 13.49 32.89 14.17
N GLN A 188 14.07 33.52 13.14
CA GLN A 188 15.52 33.61 12.94
C GLN A 188 16.27 34.07 14.19
N THR A 189 15.82 35.16 14.82
CA THR A 189 16.46 35.73 16.02
C THR A 189 16.58 34.72 17.16
N VAL A 190 15.59 33.85 17.34
CA VAL A 190 15.61 32.83 18.40
C VAL A 190 16.75 31.83 18.19
N TYR A 191 16.97 31.40 16.94
CA TYR A 191 18.02 30.42 16.62
C TYR A 191 19.41 31.06 16.57
N ASP A 192 19.51 32.34 16.20
CA ASP A 192 20.74 33.12 16.36
C ASP A 192 21.16 33.23 17.84
N GLU A 193 20.20 33.50 18.74
CA GLU A 193 20.44 33.55 20.20
C GLU A 193 20.81 32.18 20.81
N ILE A 194 20.35 31.07 20.20
CA ILE A 194 20.80 29.71 20.55
C ILE A 194 22.25 29.45 20.10
N GLY A 195 22.80 30.32 19.24
CA GLY A 195 24.17 30.22 18.73
C GLY A 195 24.30 29.47 17.40
N LEU A 196 23.18 29.17 16.74
CA LEU A 196 23.21 28.64 15.38
C LEU A 196 23.47 29.77 14.38
N LYS A 197 24.03 29.43 13.22
CA LYS A 197 24.32 30.37 12.14
C LYS A 197 23.61 29.94 10.87
N MET A 198 23.17 30.91 10.07
CA MET A 198 22.69 30.63 8.72
C MET A 198 23.83 30.05 7.87
N VAL A 199 23.59 28.89 7.25
CA VAL A 199 24.56 28.23 6.35
C VAL A 199 24.08 28.19 4.90
N TYR A 200 22.78 28.38 4.68
CA TYR A 200 22.17 28.50 3.36
C TYR A 200 20.94 29.41 3.43
N ASP A 201 20.74 30.25 2.42
CA ASP A 201 19.59 31.15 2.32
C ASP A 201 18.67 30.68 1.20
N ALA A 202 17.56 30.04 1.57
CA ALA A 202 16.56 29.50 0.65
C ALA A 202 15.41 30.49 0.37
N ARG A 203 15.36 31.66 1.04
CA ARG A 203 14.20 32.56 1.02
C ARG A 203 13.77 32.99 -0.38
N GLN A 204 14.72 33.11 -1.31
CA GLN A 204 14.46 33.55 -2.69
C GLN A 204 14.69 32.43 -3.71
N LYS A 205 14.79 31.18 -3.26
CA LYS A 205 15.06 30.01 -4.10
C LYS A 205 13.75 29.31 -4.48
N THR A 206 13.79 28.69 -5.64
CA THR A 206 12.74 27.82 -6.17
C THR A 206 13.22 26.37 -6.18
N THR A 207 12.31 25.42 -6.35
CA THR A 207 12.69 24.00 -6.46
C THR A 207 13.54 23.71 -7.70
N LYS A 208 13.40 24.52 -8.76
CA LYS A 208 14.31 24.47 -9.90
C LYS A 208 15.75 24.89 -9.55
N ASP A 209 15.92 25.88 -8.68
CA ASP A 209 17.24 26.29 -8.19
C ASP A 209 17.86 25.16 -7.34
N ALA A 210 17.07 24.56 -6.44
CA ALA A 210 17.53 23.40 -5.66
C ALA A 210 17.98 22.25 -6.56
N TRP A 211 17.22 21.93 -7.61
CA TRP A 211 17.62 20.89 -8.55
C TRP A 211 18.96 21.22 -9.24
N ALA A 212 19.12 22.44 -9.74
CA ALA A 212 20.35 22.89 -10.39
C ALA A 212 21.57 22.87 -9.46
N GLU A 213 21.39 23.21 -8.17
CA GLU A 213 22.46 23.28 -7.18
C GLU A 213 22.81 21.92 -6.57
N PHE A 214 21.84 21.00 -6.47
CA PHE A 214 21.92 19.88 -5.53
C PHE A 214 21.61 18.50 -6.11
N LYS A 215 21.15 18.36 -7.36
CA LYS A 215 20.80 17.03 -7.91
C LYS A 215 21.90 15.97 -7.76
N ASP A 216 23.17 16.36 -7.94
CA ASP A 216 24.32 15.43 -7.90
C ASP A 216 24.66 14.97 -6.47
N LYS A 217 24.00 15.53 -5.46
CA LYS A 217 24.12 15.14 -4.04
C LYS A 217 22.89 14.39 -3.54
N CYS A 218 21.85 14.29 -4.37
CA CYS A 218 20.62 13.60 -4.03
C CYS A 218 20.71 12.11 -4.45
N ASN A 219 20.07 11.26 -3.68
CA ASN A 219 19.86 9.85 -3.99
C ASN A 219 18.73 9.72 -5.04
N ASN A 220 18.99 9.02 -6.14
CA ASN A 220 18.07 8.85 -7.26
C ASN A 220 17.21 7.58 -7.19
N LYS A 221 17.23 6.87 -6.07
CA LYS A 221 16.39 5.67 -5.85
C LYS A 221 14.93 5.96 -5.54
N SER A 222 14.60 7.23 -5.30
CA SER A 222 13.27 7.66 -4.93
C SER A 222 13.16 9.19 -5.01
N LEU A 223 11.93 9.68 -4.90
CA LEU A 223 11.58 11.08 -4.87
C LEU A 223 10.56 11.30 -3.75
N VAL A 224 10.63 12.44 -3.07
CA VAL A 224 9.52 12.97 -2.27
C VAL A 224 8.82 14.05 -3.09
N LEU A 225 7.54 13.83 -3.38
CA LEU A 225 6.67 14.72 -4.14
C LEU A 225 5.65 15.33 -3.18
N MET A 226 5.84 16.60 -2.81
CA MET A 226 5.06 17.26 -1.75
C MET A 226 4.85 18.74 -2.08
N GLY A 227 3.64 19.23 -1.82
CA GLY A 227 3.31 20.65 -1.95
C GLY A 227 4.10 21.52 -0.97
N SER A 228 4.36 22.77 -1.35
CA SER A 228 5.22 23.69 -0.59
C SER A 228 4.72 24.03 0.82
N LEU A 229 3.43 23.93 1.07
CA LEU A 229 2.78 24.23 2.36
C LEU A 229 2.43 22.95 3.14
N THR A 230 3.37 22.01 3.17
CA THR A 230 3.26 20.74 3.92
C THR A 230 4.49 20.57 4.79
N ASN A 231 4.41 19.82 5.89
CA ASN A 231 5.53 19.56 6.80
C ASN A 231 6.03 18.11 6.72
N ASP A 232 5.14 17.14 6.52
CA ASP A 232 5.41 15.70 6.50
C ASP A 232 6.47 15.29 5.47
N MET A 233 7.04 14.10 5.66
CA MET A 233 8.04 13.47 4.79
C MET A 233 9.41 14.16 4.67
N LYS A 234 9.59 15.37 5.24
CA LYS A 234 10.89 16.06 5.22
C LYS A 234 11.94 15.31 6.04
N ASP A 235 11.57 14.75 7.19
CA ASP A 235 12.44 13.89 7.99
C ASP A 235 12.97 12.72 7.14
N PHE A 236 12.08 12.00 6.47
CA PHE A 236 12.42 10.86 5.61
C PHE A 236 13.27 11.27 4.40
N ALA A 237 12.94 12.39 3.75
CA ALA A 237 13.74 12.93 2.65
C ALA A 237 15.17 13.22 3.10
N ILE A 238 15.34 13.82 4.29
CA ILE A 238 16.66 14.15 4.84
C ILE A 238 17.42 12.88 5.23
N VAL A 239 16.77 11.89 5.85
CA VAL A 239 17.41 10.60 6.22
C VAL A 239 18.03 9.92 4.99
N HIS A 240 17.32 9.94 3.86
CA HIS A 240 17.73 9.22 2.66
C HIS A 240 18.38 10.07 1.57
N ASN A 241 18.68 11.35 1.87
CA ASN A 241 19.25 12.34 0.94
C ASN A 241 18.41 12.47 -0.34
N LEU A 242 17.08 12.49 -0.23
CA LEU A 242 16.19 12.55 -1.38
C LEU A 242 16.00 13.99 -1.85
N PHE A 243 15.75 14.12 -3.15
CA PHE A 243 15.20 15.35 -3.68
C PHE A 243 13.74 15.49 -3.23
N VAL A 244 13.35 16.72 -2.87
CA VAL A 244 11.95 17.07 -2.54
C VAL A 244 11.45 18.00 -3.64
N LEU A 245 10.46 17.54 -4.38
CA LEU A 245 9.88 18.29 -5.50
C LEU A 245 8.47 18.75 -5.13
N ASN A 246 8.19 20.05 -5.32
CA ASN A 246 6.83 20.55 -5.46
C ASN A 246 6.53 20.79 -6.95
N ILE A 247 5.33 20.42 -7.37
CA ILE A 247 4.85 20.70 -8.74
C ILE A 247 4.27 22.11 -8.78
N LYS A 248 3.41 22.46 -7.83
CA LYS A 248 2.68 23.75 -7.86
C LYS A 248 3.59 24.90 -7.45
N ASN A 249 3.70 25.92 -8.31
CA ASN A 249 4.43 27.15 -8.02
C ASN A 249 3.58 28.40 -8.33
N ASP A 250 4.08 29.57 -7.93
CA ASP A 250 3.38 30.85 -8.15
C ASP A 250 3.22 31.22 -9.64
N LYS A 251 3.90 30.50 -10.53
CA LYS A 251 3.90 30.69 -11.99
C LYS A 251 3.16 29.57 -12.75
N GLY A 252 2.44 28.69 -12.03
CA GLY A 252 1.79 27.50 -12.58
C GLY A 252 2.38 26.20 -12.02
N HIS A 253 3.07 25.43 -12.86
CA HIS A 253 3.51 24.08 -12.53
C HIS A 253 4.92 23.77 -13.01
N ASN A 254 5.71 23.09 -12.18
CA ASN A 254 7.04 22.55 -12.45
C ASN A 254 6.97 21.24 -13.28
N TRP A 255 6.12 21.16 -14.31
CA TRP A 255 5.94 19.93 -15.10
C TRP A 255 7.22 19.47 -15.83
N GLU A 256 7.97 20.41 -16.39
CA GLU A 256 9.24 20.11 -17.06
C GLU A 256 10.26 19.54 -16.07
N LEU A 257 10.33 20.15 -14.88
CA LEU A 257 11.22 19.67 -13.83
C LEU A 257 10.78 18.29 -13.33
N LEU A 258 9.47 18.05 -13.13
CA LEU A 258 8.97 16.72 -12.78
C LEU A 258 9.45 15.67 -13.80
N ASN A 259 9.30 15.95 -15.10
CA ASN A 259 9.77 15.03 -16.14
C ASN A 259 11.29 14.81 -16.08
N GLU A 260 12.08 15.88 -15.88
CA GLU A 260 13.54 15.78 -15.74
C GLU A 260 13.95 14.93 -14.53
N VAL A 261 13.30 15.12 -13.39
CA VAL A 261 13.56 14.31 -12.19
C VAL A 261 13.16 12.86 -12.42
N LEU A 262 11.99 12.60 -12.99
CA LEU A 262 11.54 11.22 -13.28
C LEU A 262 12.48 10.50 -14.25
N ASP A 263 13.04 11.19 -15.24
CA ASP A 263 14.04 10.61 -16.16
C ASP A 263 15.40 10.33 -15.47
N TRP A 264 15.72 11.04 -14.39
CA TRP A 264 16.95 10.86 -13.60
C TRP A 264 16.86 9.71 -12.58
N LEU A 265 15.66 9.36 -12.12
CA LEU A 265 15.46 8.31 -11.12
C LEU A 265 15.85 6.92 -11.64
N GLU A 266 16.30 6.04 -10.74
CA GLU A 266 16.48 4.62 -11.06
C GLU A 266 15.14 3.99 -11.49
N PRO A 267 15.14 3.01 -12.42
CA PRO A 267 13.91 2.37 -12.88
C PRO A 267 13.04 1.81 -11.74
N SER A 268 11.71 1.93 -11.85
CA SER A 268 10.76 1.47 -10.82
C SER A 268 10.94 2.12 -9.44
N SER A 269 11.54 3.30 -9.36
CA SER A 269 11.66 4.04 -8.08
C SER A 269 10.27 4.37 -7.49
N PRO A 270 10.08 4.22 -6.16
CA PRO A 270 8.90 4.73 -5.46
C PRO A 270 8.95 6.26 -5.36
N ILE A 271 7.79 6.90 -5.52
CA ILE A 271 7.58 8.35 -5.40
C ILE A 271 6.65 8.55 -4.19
N TYR A 272 7.21 9.05 -3.09
CA TYR A 272 6.47 9.22 -1.85
C TYR A 272 5.81 10.60 -1.76
N GLY A 273 4.65 10.68 -1.13
CA GLY A 273 3.97 11.95 -0.85
C GLY A 273 2.66 12.08 -1.62
N TRP A 274 2.27 13.31 -1.94
CA TRP A 274 1.07 13.67 -2.70
C TRP A 274 1.09 15.18 -2.98
N GLU A 275 0.45 15.59 -4.07
CA GLU A 275 0.24 17.00 -4.42
C GLU A 275 -1.25 17.32 -4.51
N ASP A 276 -1.63 18.51 -4.04
CA ASP A 276 -3.01 19.02 -4.14
C ASP A 276 -3.25 19.63 -5.53
N LEU A 277 -3.20 18.75 -6.53
CA LEU A 277 -3.38 19.01 -7.95
C LEU A 277 -4.36 17.97 -8.53
N ASP A 278 -4.69 18.13 -9.82
CA ASP A 278 -5.36 17.08 -10.57
C ASP A 278 -4.54 15.77 -10.50
N GLU A 279 -5.11 14.79 -9.80
CA GLU A 279 -4.50 13.48 -9.52
C GLU A 279 -4.04 12.79 -10.80
N HIS A 280 -4.93 12.75 -11.80
CA HIS A 280 -4.65 12.15 -13.10
C HIS A 280 -3.37 12.69 -13.71
N SER A 281 -3.22 14.02 -13.74
CA SER A 281 -2.11 14.69 -14.39
C SER A 281 -0.73 14.24 -13.90
N PHE A 282 -0.50 14.18 -12.58
CA PHE A 282 0.83 13.82 -12.09
C PHE A 282 1.03 12.30 -11.99
N VAL A 283 0.00 11.53 -11.61
CA VAL A 283 0.09 10.06 -11.55
C VAL A 283 0.29 9.47 -12.95
N GLN A 284 -0.31 10.07 -13.98
CA GLN A 284 -0.10 9.69 -15.38
C GLN A 284 1.38 9.79 -15.75
N ARG A 285 2.01 10.93 -15.48
CA ARG A 285 3.44 11.15 -15.80
C ARG A 285 4.36 10.19 -15.06
N ILE A 286 4.06 9.92 -13.79
CA ILE A 286 4.79 8.93 -12.98
C ILE A 286 4.65 7.52 -13.59
N SER A 287 3.43 7.15 -13.98
CA SER A 287 3.12 5.85 -14.60
C SER A 287 3.85 5.69 -15.94
N GLU A 288 3.73 6.67 -16.84
CA GLU A 288 4.39 6.66 -18.17
C GLU A 288 5.91 6.51 -18.10
N LYS A 289 6.52 7.08 -17.05
CA LYS A 289 7.95 6.97 -16.77
C LYS A 289 8.33 5.67 -16.04
N GLY A 290 7.37 4.82 -15.67
CA GLY A 290 7.63 3.53 -15.05
C GLY A 290 8.05 3.61 -13.58
N HIS A 291 7.50 4.58 -12.84
CA HIS A 291 7.70 4.76 -11.40
C HIS A 291 6.40 4.51 -10.64
N LEU A 292 6.48 4.39 -9.31
CA LEU A 292 5.37 3.94 -8.47
C LEU A 292 4.97 5.05 -7.49
N MET A 293 3.75 5.58 -7.57
CA MET A 293 3.28 6.53 -6.58
C MET A 293 2.96 5.81 -5.26
N VAL A 294 3.39 6.38 -4.14
CA VAL A 294 3.14 5.86 -2.78
C VAL A 294 2.49 6.97 -1.95
N PRO A 295 1.15 7.03 -1.88
CA PRO A 295 0.45 8.12 -1.19
C PRO A 295 0.70 8.11 0.32
N CYS A 296 1.49 9.07 0.80
CA CYS A 296 1.89 9.16 2.21
C CYS A 296 2.25 10.60 2.70
N ASN A 297 1.57 11.61 2.16
CA ASN A 297 1.77 13.03 2.47
C ASN A 297 1.37 13.53 3.87
N TYR A 298 0.87 12.68 4.76
CA TYR A 298 0.54 12.97 6.17
C TYR A 298 1.25 11.99 7.12
N TYR A 299 2.42 11.48 6.71
CA TYR A 299 3.14 10.42 7.41
C TYR A 299 4.39 10.94 8.11
N LEU A 300 4.61 10.49 9.34
CA LEU A 300 5.76 10.86 10.18
C LEU A 300 6.62 9.63 10.47
N ASN A 301 7.90 9.86 10.77
CA ASN A 301 8.80 8.84 11.33
C ASN A 301 9.04 7.64 10.41
N MET A 302 8.89 7.79 9.09
CA MET A 302 8.89 6.64 8.17
C MET A 302 10.16 5.79 8.28
N SER A 303 11.32 6.39 8.51
CA SER A 303 12.58 5.65 8.75
C SER A 303 12.55 4.77 10.01
N LEU A 304 11.81 5.17 11.06
CA LEU A 304 11.66 4.40 12.29
C LEU A 304 10.51 3.39 12.21
N THR A 305 9.40 3.72 11.53
CA THR A 305 8.29 2.77 11.34
C THR A 305 8.70 1.61 10.43
N SER A 306 9.52 1.89 9.41
CA SER A 306 10.04 0.91 8.43
C SER A 306 11.33 0.22 8.87
N LEU A 307 11.90 0.57 10.03
CA LEU A 307 13.19 0.05 10.52
C LEU A 307 13.31 -1.48 10.41
N ASN A 308 14.30 -1.99 9.67
CA ASN A 308 14.51 -3.42 9.40
C ASN A 308 13.31 -4.14 8.76
N TYR A 309 12.50 -3.46 7.94
CA TYR A 309 11.30 -4.09 7.38
C TYR A 309 11.60 -5.42 6.67
N ALA A 310 12.71 -5.54 5.93
CA ALA A 310 13.04 -6.74 5.16
C ALA A 310 13.22 -7.99 6.04
N GLN A 311 13.60 -7.81 7.31
CA GLN A 311 13.74 -8.91 8.29
C GLN A 311 12.43 -9.20 9.05
N ARG A 312 11.41 -8.34 8.89
CA ARG A 312 10.12 -8.38 9.60
C ARG A 312 8.97 -8.84 8.70
N GLN A 313 9.28 -9.52 7.60
CA GLN A 313 8.28 -10.02 6.64
C GLN A 313 7.77 -11.42 6.99
N LYS A 314 8.36 -12.06 8.00
CA LYS A 314 7.89 -13.36 8.48
C LYS A 314 6.54 -13.21 9.19
N ASP A 315 5.64 -14.17 8.98
CA ASP A 315 4.33 -14.27 9.64
C ASP A 315 3.36 -13.12 9.33
N LEU A 316 3.59 -12.39 8.23
CA LEU A 316 2.67 -11.38 7.69
C LEU A 316 1.70 -12.01 6.68
N LEU A 317 0.94 -13.01 7.13
CA LEU A 317 0.15 -13.87 6.25
C LEU A 317 -1.32 -13.46 6.22
N VAL A 318 -1.83 -13.18 5.02
CA VAL A 318 -3.25 -12.93 4.77
C VAL A 318 -4.08 -14.20 5.04
N ASN A 319 -5.26 -14.05 5.64
CA ASN A 319 -6.24 -15.13 5.73
C ASN A 319 -6.88 -15.34 4.36
N ILE A 320 -7.00 -16.59 3.93
CA ILE A 320 -7.54 -16.95 2.62
C ILE A 320 -8.69 -17.95 2.76
N ILE A 321 -9.50 -18.04 1.72
CA ILE A 321 -10.56 -19.03 1.60
C ILE A 321 -10.06 -20.20 0.74
N ASN A 322 -10.05 -21.41 1.32
CA ASN A 322 -9.74 -22.61 0.56
C ASN A 322 -10.93 -22.97 -0.35
N PRO A 323 -10.75 -23.01 -1.69
CA PRO A 323 -11.83 -23.32 -2.62
C PRO A 323 -12.35 -24.75 -2.51
N GLY A 324 -11.53 -25.68 -1.99
CA GLY A 324 -11.90 -27.07 -1.78
C GLY A 324 -12.93 -27.28 -0.67
N ASN A 325 -13.08 -26.29 0.23
CA ASN A 325 -14.04 -26.31 1.33
C ASN A 325 -15.40 -25.71 0.96
N ARG A 326 -15.59 -25.26 -0.28
CA ARG A 326 -16.85 -24.69 -0.77
C ARG A 326 -17.68 -25.72 -1.51
N ILE A 327 -19.00 -25.55 -1.45
CA ILE A 327 -19.98 -26.35 -2.18
C ILE A 327 -20.33 -25.62 -3.48
N TYR A 328 -20.12 -26.31 -4.60
CA TYR A 328 -20.47 -25.84 -5.95
C TYR A 328 -21.65 -26.68 -6.46
N PRO A 329 -22.86 -26.12 -6.52
CA PRO A 329 -24.03 -26.83 -7.05
C PRO A 329 -23.82 -27.21 -8.52
N GLU A 330 -24.32 -28.38 -8.93
CA GLU A 330 -24.18 -28.85 -10.30
C GLU A 330 -24.98 -27.99 -11.31
N ASN A 331 -26.17 -27.54 -10.90
CA ASN A 331 -27.05 -26.65 -11.65
C ASN A 331 -27.19 -25.31 -10.92
N ASP A 332 -26.07 -24.59 -10.78
CA ASP A 332 -26.04 -23.32 -10.08
C ASP A 332 -26.73 -22.21 -10.88
N THR A 333 -27.96 -21.86 -10.47
CA THR A 333 -28.75 -20.77 -11.04
C THR A 333 -28.66 -19.48 -10.23
N ASN A 334 -27.88 -19.46 -9.15
CA ASN A 334 -27.73 -18.27 -8.33
C ASN A 334 -26.95 -17.17 -9.07
N LYS A 335 -27.21 -15.93 -8.66
CA LYS A 335 -26.44 -14.76 -9.07
C LYS A 335 -25.52 -14.38 -7.92
N TYR A 336 -24.30 -13.97 -8.22
CA TYR A 336 -23.30 -13.69 -7.21
C TYR A 336 -22.93 -12.21 -7.19
N ILE A 337 -22.88 -11.65 -5.98
CA ILE A 337 -22.41 -10.29 -5.72
C ILE A 337 -21.20 -10.39 -4.80
N SER A 338 -20.14 -9.65 -5.15
CA SER A 338 -19.03 -9.36 -4.25
C SER A 338 -18.83 -7.85 -4.18
N TYR A 339 -18.54 -7.35 -3.00
CA TYR A 339 -18.26 -5.94 -2.76
C TYR A 339 -16.77 -5.71 -2.54
N TYR A 340 -16.25 -4.62 -3.10
CA TYR A 340 -14.85 -4.22 -3.02
C TYR A 340 -14.76 -2.75 -2.58
N LEU A 341 -13.93 -2.44 -1.59
CA LEU A 341 -13.68 -1.06 -1.12
C LEU A 341 -12.50 -0.42 -1.88
N SER A 342 -12.73 0.76 -2.46
CA SER A 342 -11.74 1.54 -3.22
C SER A 342 -10.67 2.20 -2.34
N ASP A 343 -9.75 2.96 -2.97
CA ASP A 343 -8.71 3.80 -2.34
C ASP A 343 -7.68 3.02 -1.50
N GLY A 344 -7.62 1.71 -1.70
CA GLY A 344 -6.72 0.80 -1.02
C GLY A 344 -5.24 1.01 -1.34
N ASP A 345 -4.88 1.93 -2.22
CA ASP A 345 -3.50 2.32 -2.52
C ASP A 345 -2.95 3.37 -1.53
N ASN A 346 -3.85 4.07 -0.84
CA ASN A 346 -3.53 5.19 0.03
C ASN A 346 -2.92 4.73 1.37
N VAL A 347 -1.58 4.58 1.40
CA VAL A 347 -0.84 4.03 2.55
C VAL A 347 -1.14 4.80 3.84
N GLN A 348 -1.16 6.12 3.80
CA GLN A 348 -1.44 6.92 5.00
C GLN A 348 -2.86 6.76 5.51
N TRP A 349 -3.85 6.58 4.64
CA TRP A 349 -5.23 6.37 5.07
C TRP A 349 -5.35 5.04 5.81
N ILE A 350 -4.76 3.98 5.23
CA ILE A 350 -4.71 2.66 5.85
C ILE A 350 -3.93 2.69 7.16
N PHE A 351 -2.82 3.41 7.19
CA PHE A 351 -2.04 3.57 8.41
C PHE A 351 -2.76 4.39 9.49
N HIS A 352 -3.59 5.37 9.16
CA HIS A 352 -4.24 6.22 10.17
C HIS A 352 -5.64 5.75 10.57
N ILE A 353 -6.66 6.12 9.80
CA ILE A 353 -8.06 6.11 10.25
C ILE A 353 -8.89 4.97 9.65
N TRP A 354 -8.36 4.29 8.62
CA TRP A 354 -9.05 3.22 7.92
C TRP A 354 -9.46 2.06 8.83
N TYR A 355 -8.56 1.66 9.74
CA TYR A 355 -8.72 0.46 10.54
C TYR A 355 -10.00 0.51 11.40
N ASP A 356 -10.24 1.61 12.10
CA ASP A 356 -11.44 1.75 12.93
C ASP A 356 -12.67 2.19 12.12
N GLY A 357 -12.49 2.95 11.04
CA GLY A 357 -13.60 3.50 10.25
C GLY A 357 -14.23 2.52 9.25
N TRP A 358 -13.41 1.69 8.60
CA TRP A 358 -13.85 0.81 7.51
C TRP A 358 -13.60 -0.66 7.81
N PHE A 359 -12.39 -1.02 8.24
CA PHE A 359 -12.01 -2.42 8.43
C PHE A 359 -12.79 -3.09 9.57
N LYS A 360 -12.95 -2.39 10.69
CA LYS A 360 -13.72 -2.85 11.86
C LYS A 360 -15.22 -2.57 11.80
N HIS A 361 -15.74 -2.06 10.69
CA HIS A 361 -17.16 -1.76 10.57
C HIS A 361 -17.99 -3.05 10.71
N GLY A 362 -19.03 -3.06 11.56
CA GLY A 362 -19.73 -4.31 11.94
C GLY A 362 -20.38 -5.09 10.78
N GLN A 363 -20.75 -4.39 9.70
CA GLN A 363 -21.34 -5.01 8.50
C GLN A 363 -20.32 -5.71 7.58
N THR A 364 -19.02 -5.58 7.80
CA THR A 364 -17.99 -6.17 6.91
C THR A 364 -18.09 -7.69 6.83
N LYS A 365 -18.53 -8.32 7.91
CA LYS A 365 -18.80 -9.76 7.97
C LYS A 365 -20.02 -10.15 7.14
N ASP A 366 -21.12 -9.40 7.26
CA ASP A 366 -22.40 -9.73 6.63
C ASP A 366 -22.33 -9.60 5.11
N VAL A 367 -21.62 -8.57 4.62
CA VAL A 367 -21.41 -8.33 3.19
C VAL A 367 -20.09 -8.93 2.67
N LYS A 368 -19.36 -9.66 3.52
CA LYS A 368 -18.10 -10.35 3.17
C LYS A 368 -17.12 -9.47 2.39
N LEU A 369 -16.97 -8.22 2.85
CA LEU A 369 -16.31 -7.15 2.10
C LEU A 369 -14.88 -7.54 1.72
N ALA A 370 -14.49 -7.24 0.48
CA ALA A 370 -13.10 -7.24 0.05
C ALA A 370 -12.51 -5.83 0.21
N PHE A 371 -11.27 -5.77 0.68
CA PHE A 371 -10.54 -4.52 0.89
C PHE A 371 -9.34 -4.45 -0.04
N GLY A 372 -9.25 -3.39 -0.84
CA GLY A 372 -7.98 -2.99 -1.41
C GLY A 372 -7.04 -2.55 -0.29
N ILE A 373 -5.82 -3.06 -0.28
CA ILE A 373 -4.76 -2.63 0.62
C ILE A 373 -3.42 -2.56 -0.12
N PRO A 374 -2.49 -1.66 0.25
CA PRO A 374 -1.22 -1.52 -0.42
C PRO A 374 -0.26 -2.46 0.29
N SER A 375 -0.48 -3.78 0.21
CA SER A 375 0.28 -4.75 0.99
C SER A 375 1.77 -4.68 0.69
N THR A 376 2.10 -4.54 -0.60
CA THR A 376 3.47 -4.36 -1.06
C THR A 376 4.15 -3.18 -0.36
N ASN A 377 3.48 -2.04 -0.19
CA ASN A 377 4.06 -0.87 0.45
C ASN A 377 3.94 -0.87 1.98
N LEU A 378 2.75 -1.16 2.54
CA LEU A 378 2.49 -1.07 3.98
C LEU A 378 3.26 -2.11 4.79
N SER A 379 3.46 -3.32 4.25
CA SER A 379 4.32 -4.33 4.88
C SER A 379 5.77 -3.89 4.98
N MET A 380 6.22 -2.93 4.15
CA MET A 380 7.57 -2.37 4.20
C MET A 380 7.62 -1.05 5.00
N ILE A 381 6.62 -0.19 4.88
CA ILE A 381 6.54 1.12 5.57
C ILE A 381 6.22 0.96 7.06
N ALA A 382 5.34 0.03 7.40
CA ALA A 382 4.92 -0.24 8.77
C ALA A 382 4.50 -1.71 8.98
N PRO A 383 5.48 -2.65 9.00
CA PRO A 383 5.22 -4.06 9.32
C PRO A 383 4.30 -4.30 10.53
N PRO A 384 4.43 -3.60 11.69
CA PRO A 384 3.54 -3.87 12.83
C PRO A 384 2.07 -3.45 12.58
N VAL A 385 1.82 -2.46 11.72
CA VAL A 385 0.46 -2.07 11.34
C VAL A 385 -0.11 -3.07 10.35
N TYR A 386 0.67 -3.47 9.35
CA TYR A 386 0.28 -4.55 8.44
C TYR A 386 -0.04 -5.84 9.20
N LYS A 387 0.80 -6.22 10.17
CA LYS A 387 0.56 -7.35 11.06
C LYS A 387 -0.77 -7.25 11.79
N ASN A 388 -1.07 -6.08 12.37
CA ASN A 388 -2.34 -5.86 13.05
C ASN A 388 -3.55 -6.02 12.10
N ILE A 389 -3.41 -5.70 10.81
CA ILE A 389 -4.48 -5.90 9.83
C ILE A 389 -4.68 -7.39 9.55
N VAL A 390 -3.61 -8.12 9.21
CA VAL A 390 -3.74 -9.55 8.85
C VAL A 390 -4.17 -10.41 10.04
N ASP A 391 -3.70 -10.10 11.25
CA ASP A 391 -4.09 -10.80 12.49
C ASP A 391 -5.59 -10.60 12.84
N HIS A 392 -6.21 -9.52 12.35
CA HIS A 392 -7.62 -9.19 12.62
C HIS A 392 -8.51 -9.27 11.38
N GLN A 393 -8.01 -9.84 10.28
CA GLN A 393 -8.80 -10.04 9.07
C GLN A 393 -9.92 -11.04 9.33
N GLY A 394 -11.16 -10.65 9.03
CA GLY A 394 -12.31 -11.54 9.09
C GLY A 394 -12.17 -12.72 8.12
N VAL A 395 -12.60 -13.91 8.54
CA VAL A 395 -12.41 -15.16 7.79
C VAL A 395 -13.11 -15.19 6.41
N GLU A 396 -14.13 -14.37 6.22
CA GLU A 396 -14.84 -14.21 4.95
C GLU A 396 -14.49 -12.88 4.24
N ASN A 397 -13.58 -12.07 4.80
CA ASN A 397 -13.09 -10.87 4.12
C ASN A 397 -11.88 -11.21 3.27
N THR A 398 -11.79 -10.59 2.10
CA THR A 398 -10.64 -10.76 1.19
C THR A 398 -9.76 -9.51 1.25
N LEU A 399 -8.46 -9.69 1.42
CA LEU A 399 -7.49 -8.62 1.19
C LEU A 399 -6.95 -8.71 -0.24
N VAL A 400 -6.96 -7.59 -0.94
CA VAL A 400 -6.52 -7.47 -2.33
C VAL A 400 -5.28 -6.58 -2.34
N GLU A 401 -4.18 -7.05 -2.94
CA GLU A 401 -3.04 -6.18 -3.23
C GLU A 401 -3.48 -5.14 -4.25
N ASN A 402 -3.54 -3.87 -3.88
CA ASN A 402 -4.11 -2.83 -4.74
C ASN A 402 -3.04 -2.17 -5.64
N CYS A 403 -3.44 -1.85 -6.87
CA CYS A 403 -2.68 -1.14 -7.90
C CYS A 403 -1.33 -1.74 -8.35
N GLY A 404 -0.94 -2.93 -7.86
CA GLY A 404 0.23 -3.66 -8.37
C GLY A 404 1.58 -3.05 -7.99
N GLY A 405 1.79 -2.76 -6.70
CA GLY A 405 3.07 -2.28 -6.17
C GLY A 405 3.10 -0.79 -5.78
N GLY A 406 2.12 -0.01 -6.22
CA GLY A 406 1.97 1.42 -5.94
C GLY A 406 0.81 1.99 -6.78
N TYR A 407 0.41 3.23 -6.55
CA TYR A 407 -0.67 3.82 -7.33
C TYR A 407 -0.20 4.22 -8.74
N ILE A 408 -0.65 3.48 -9.75
CA ILE A 408 -0.27 3.64 -11.16
C ILE A 408 -1.44 3.32 -12.09
N TYR A 409 -1.43 3.90 -13.29
CA TYR A 409 -2.24 3.45 -14.41
C TYR A 409 -1.47 2.37 -15.17
N ILE A 410 -1.83 1.10 -14.96
CA ILE A 410 -1.01 -0.02 -15.43
C ILE A 410 -0.97 -0.14 -16.97
N ASP A 411 -1.96 0.41 -17.66
CA ASP A 411 -2.03 0.46 -19.11
C ASP A 411 -1.15 1.55 -19.75
N ASP A 412 -0.62 2.47 -18.94
CA ASP A 412 0.38 3.45 -19.33
C ASP A 412 1.73 3.25 -18.64
N PHE A 413 1.85 2.25 -17.77
CA PHE A 413 3.08 1.99 -17.03
C PHE A 413 4.28 1.78 -17.98
N ALA A 414 5.31 2.60 -17.81
CA ALA A 414 6.54 2.59 -18.60
C ALA A 414 6.31 2.72 -20.12
N SER A 415 5.26 3.42 -20.55
CA SER A 415 4.95 3.67 -21.97
C SER A 415 6.01 4.53 -22.70
N GLN A 416 6.84 5.27 -21.95
CA GLN A 416 7.98 6.03 -22.47
C GLN A 416 9.33 5.29 -22.34
N LYS A 417 9.31 4.00 -21.97
CA LYS A 417 10.48 3.13 -21.80
C LYS A 417 10.27 1.81 -22.56
N ASP A 418 11.06 0.77 -22.26
CA ASP A 418 10.78 -0.60 -22.69
C ASP A 418 9.65 -1.19 -21.84
N THR A 419 8.41 -0.89 -22.24
CA THR A 419 7.19 -1.25 -21.50
C THR A 419 7.15 -2.72 -21.09
N GLN A 420 7.45 -3.66 -21.99
CA GLN A 420 7.33 -5.08 -21.66
C GLN A 420 8.37 -5.52 -20.63
N LYS A 421 9.61 -5.04 -20.74
CA LYS A 421 10.68 -5.35 -19.79
C LYS A 421 10.37 -4.79 -18.41
N GLU A 422 9.98 -3.52 -18.32
CA GLU A 422 9.67 -2.85 -17.05
C GLU A 422 8.44 -3.48 -16.39
N LEU A 423 7.39 -3.76 -17.17
CA LEU A 423 6.17 -4.42 -16.68
C LEU A 423 6.44 -5.84 -16.18
N THR A 424 7.29 -6.61 -16.87
CA THR A 424 7.71 -7.94 -16.42
C THR A 424 8.49 -7.84 -15.10
N THR A 425 9.36 -6.83 -14.98
CA THR A 425 10.11 -6.57 -13.75
C THR A 425 9.18 -6.25 -12.58
N LEU A 426 8.22 -5.34 -12.78
CA LEU A 426 7.22 -5.00 -11.77
C LEU A 426 6.38 -6.22 -11.39
N ALA A 427 5.87 -6.97 -12.38
CA ALA A 427 5.04 -8.15 -12.16
C ALA A 427 5.77 -9.22 -11.34
N ASN A 428 7.05 -9.47 -11.60
CA ASN A 428 7.86 -10.41 -10.81
C ASN A 428 8.02 -9.95 -9.35
N LYS A 429 8.30 -8.66 -9.13
CA LYS A 429 8.44 -8.09 -7.77
C LYS A 429 7.14 -8.20 -6.97
N VAL A 430 6.01 -7.79 -7.56
CA VAL A 430 4.70 -7.88 -6.92
C VAL A 430 4.31 -9.34 -6.69
N THR A 431 4.60 -10.23 -7.64
CA THR A 431 4.35 -11.67 -7.50
C THR A 431 5.11 -12.26 -6.31
N ALA A 432 6.42 -11.98 -6.21
CA ALA A 432 7.24 -12.47 -5.11
C ALA A 432 6.68 -11.99 -3.76
N HIS A 433 6.27 -10.72 -3.68
CA HIS A 433 5.60 -10.19 -2.48
C HIS A 433 4.30 -10.95 -2.16
N MET A 434 3.38 -11.04 -3.13
CA MET A 434 2.07 -11.66 -2.92
C MET A 434 2.19 -13.14 -2.48
N ARG A 435 3.11 -13.89 -3.09
CA ARG A 435 3.34 -15.31 -2.75
C ARG A 435 3.93 -15.47 -1.35
N GLN A 436 4.82 -14.57 -0.94
CA GLN A 436 5.37 -14.56 0.40
C GLN A 436 4.32 -14.24 1.48
N HIS A 437 3.31 -13.42 1.14
CA HIS A 437 2.31 -12.91 2.10
C HIS A 437 0.94 -13.58 1.99
N ARG A 438 0.85 -14.67 1.20
CA ARG A 438 -0.40 -15.42 0.94
C ARG A 438 -1.52 -14.57 0.31
N ILE A 439 -1.17 -13.55 -0.46
CA ILE A 439 -2.15 -12.72 -1.17
C ILE A 439 -2.52 -13.41 -2.48
N LYS A 440 -3.81 -13.68 -2.69
CA LYS A 440 -4.30 -14.47 -3.83
C LYS A 440 -5.04 -13.65 -4.88
N VAL A 441 -5.36 -12.38 -4.60
CA VAL A 441 -6.09 -11.50 -5.52
C VAL A 441 -5.31 -10.20 -5.71
N LEU A 442 -5.16 -9.80 -6.97
CA LEU A 442 -4.49 -8.56 -7.38
C LEU A 442 -5.53 -7.56 -7.90
N GLY A 443 -5.47 -6.33 -7.43
CA GLY A 443 -6.19 -5.18 -7.97
C GLY A 443 -5.28 -4.39 -8.91
N LEU A 444 -5.80 -4.02 -10.08
CA LEU A 444 -5.12 -3.14 -11.02
C LEU A 444 -6.00 -1.93 -11.34
N PHE A 445 -5.34 -0.81 -11.58
CA PHE A 445 -5.97 0.46 -11.89
C PHE A 445 -5.56 0.91 -13.30
N THR A 446 -6.51 1.42 -14.08
CA THR A 446 -6.31 1.67 -15.52
C THR A 446 -6.95 2.98 -15.97
N ASN A 447 -6.45 3.57 -17.05
CA ASN A 447 -7.19 4.60 -17.77
C ASN A 447 -8.29 4.01 -18.63
N ASN A 448 -8.01 2.87 -19.27
CA ASN A 448 -8.99 2.11 -20.04
C ASN A 448 -8.81 0.61 -19.79
N ALA A 449 -9.75 0.03 -19.04
CA ALA A 449 -9.69 -1.37 -18.62
C ALA A 449 -9.68 -2.37 -19.80
N GLN A 450 -10.14 -1.94 -20.98
CA GLN A 450 -10.27 -2.78 -22.18
C GLN A 450 -9.10 -2.61 -23.15
N SER A 451 -8.20 -1.66 -22.90
CA SER A 451 -7.11 -1.32 -23.83
C SER A 451 -6.17 -2.50 -24.08
N VAL A 452 -5.51 -2.51 -25.23
CA VAL A 452 -4.51 -3.54 -25.57
C VAL A 452 -3.37 -3.54 -24.55
N ASN A 453 -2.98 -2.37 -24.06
CA ASN A 453 -1.94 -2.22 -23.04
C ASN A 453 -2.40 -2.79 -21.70
N ALA A 454 -3.63 -2.51 -21.27
CA ALA A 454 -4.21 -3.09 -20.06
C ALA A 454 -4.22 -4.63 -20.13
N GLN A 455 -4.71 -5.18 -21.25
CA GLN A 455 -4.72 -6.62 -21.47
C GLN A 455 -3.30 -7.24 -21.50
N ASN A 456 -2.31 -6.51 -22.00
CA ASN A 456 -0.91 -6.95 -21.95
C ASN A 456 -0.38 -7.00 -20.51
N ALA A 457 -0.71 -6.00 -19.68
CA ALA A 457 -0.39 -6.01 -18.26
C ALA A 457 -1.05 -7.19 -17.55
N TYR A 458 -2.34 -7.43 -17.76
CA TYR A 458 -3.04 -8.55 -17.13
C TYR A 458 -2.35 -9.89 -17.43
N LYS A 459 -2.03 -10.13 -18.71
CA LYS A 459 -1.29 -11.33 -19.13
C LYS A 459 0.08 -11.43 -18.46
N THR A 460 0.78 -10.32 -18.31
CA THR A 460 2.12 -10.29 -17.71
C THR A 460 2.07 -10.67 -16.23
N PHE A 461 1.13 -10.10 -15.46
CA PHE A 461 0.94 -10.48 -14.04
C PHE A 461 0.46 -11.92 -13.88
N ILE A 462 -0.50 -12.37 -14.70
CA ILE A 462 -1.02 -13.75 -14.65
C ILE A 462 0.07 -14.77 -14.97
N LYS A 463 0.93 -14.50 -15.97
CA LYS A 463 2.07 -15.38 -16.28
C LYS A 463 3.09 -15.41 -15.16
N SER A 464 3.33 -14.29 -14.49
CA SER A 464 4.31 -14.20 -13.41
C SER A 464 3.86 -14.97 -12.17
N ASN A 465 2.56 -14.97 -11.84
CA ASN A 465 2.03 -15.53 -10.60
C ASN A 465 1.15 -16.77 -10.79
N ASN A 466 1.69 -17.97 -10.58
CA ASN A 466 0.91 -19.22 -10.64
C ASN A 466 -0.01 -19.47 -9.41
N GLN A 467 0.07 -18.64 -8.36
CA GLN A 467 -0.80 -18.72 -7.18
C GLN A 467 -1.96 -17.72 -7.22
N LEU A 468 -2.04 -16.90 -8.26
CA LEU A 468 -3.09 -15.90 -8.42
C LEU A 468 -4.44 -16.59 -8.66
N GLU A 469 -5.47 -16.20 -7.91
CA GLU A 469 -6.84 -16.67 -8.12
C GLU A 469 -7.56 -15.85 -9.19
N GLY A 470 -7.33 -14.54 -9.21
CA GLY A 470 -7.93 -13.59 -10.13
C GLY A 470 -7.32 -12.19 -10.03
N ILE A 471 -7.57 -11.38 -11.04
CA ILE A 471 -7.31 -9.93 -11.05
C ILE A 471 -8.64 -9.20 -11.02
N ILE A 472 -8.77 -8.17 -10.18
CA ILE A 472 -9.85 -7.20 -10.31
C ILE A 472 -9.34 -5.90 -10.92
N VAL A 473 -10.18 -5.21 -11.70
CA VAL A 473 -9.79 -3.99 -12.40
C VAL A 473 -10.78 -2.88 -12.14
N VAL A 474 -10.24 -1.74 -11.70
CA VAL A 474 -10.96 -0.47 -11.62
C VAL A 474 -10.38 0.47 -12.69
N GLN A 475 -11.25 1.23 -13.36
CA GLN A 475 -10.85 2.26 -14.32
C GLN A 475 -10.89 3.64 -13.64
N TYR A 476 -9.99 4.57 -13.97
CA TYR A 476 -9.94 5.89 -13.32
C TYR A 476 -11.25 6.66 -13.44
N ALA A 477 -11.84 6.71 -14.63
CA ALA A 477 -13.14 7.33 -14.83
C ALA A 477 -13.86 6.72 -16.05
N PRO A 478 -15.12 6.26 -15.92
CA PRO A 478 -15.77 5.90 -14.66
C PRO A 478 -15.14 4.66 -14.00
N TYR A 479 -15.33 4.46 -12.69
CA TYR A 479 -14.78 3.30 -11.94
C TYR A 479 -15.23 1.96 -12.49
N ASN A 480 -16.46 1.91 -13.01
CA ASN A 480 -17.03 0.74 -13.65
C ASN A 480 -16.88 0.73 -15.19
N GLY A 481 -15.85 1.38 -15.75
CA GLY A 481 -15.65 1.50 -17.21
C GLY A 481 -15.48 0.19 -17.98
N GLY A 482 -15.20 -0.92 -17.29
CA GLY A 482 -15.21 -2.26 -17.89
C GLY A 482 -16.58 -2.96 -17.89
N HIS A 483 -17.60 -2.37 -17.25
CA HIS A 483 -18.99 -2.83 -17.25
C HIS A 483 -19.19 -4.30 -16.84
N GLY A 484 -18.33 -4.82 -15.96
CA GLY A 484 -18.40 -6.20 -15.49
C GLY A 484 -17.94 -7.23 -16.52
N GLN A 485 -17.20 -6.82 -17.56
CA GLN A 485 -16.55 -7.73 -18.49
C GLN A 485 -15.48 -8.55 -17.75
N THR A 486 -15.38 -9.83 -18.12
CA THR A 486 -14.35 -10.75 -17.64
C THR A 486 -13.48 -11.21 -18.81
N TYR A 487 -12.16 -11.11 -18.65
CA TYR A 487 -11.18 -11.68 -19.57
C TYR A 487 -10.51 -12.90 -18.95
N TRP A 488 -10.09 -13.85 -19.78
CA TRP A 488 -9.47 -15.09 -19.33
C TRP A 488 -8.12 -15.24 -19.98
N TYR A 489 -7.08 -15.43 -19.17
CA TYR A 489 -5.72 -15.67 -19.65
C TYR A 489 -5.09 -16.82 -18.89
N ALA A 490 -4.34 -17.65 -19.60
CA ALA A 490 -3.58 -18.73 -18.98
C ALA A 490 -2.33 -18.19 -18.28
N ASN A 491 -2.09 -18.66 -17.06
CA ASN A 491 -0.79 -18.54 -16.40
C ASN A 491 0.25 -19.48 -17.05
N ASN A 492 1.48 -19.49 -16.54
CA ASN A 492 2.55 -20.34 -17.08
C ASN A 492 2.32 -21.84 -16.91
N GLU A 493 1.32 -22.26 -16.12
CA GLU A 493 0.89 -23.65 -15.97
C GLU A 493 -0.30 -24.01 -16.88
N GLY A 494 -0.76 -23.08 -17.72
CA GLY A 494 -1.92 -23.29 -18.59
C GLY A 494 -3.26 -23.15 -17.86
N ILE A 495 -3.29 -22.68 -16.61
CA ILE A 495 -4.52 -22.48 -15.84
C ILE A 495 -5.10 -21.09 -16.17
N GLU A 496 -6.37 -21.05 -16.55
CA GLU A 496 -7.07 -19.82 -16.90
C GLU A 496 -7.44 -19.03 -15.63
N ILE A 497 -6.96 -17.79 -15.57
CA ILE A 497 -7.19 -16.85 -14.48
C ILE A 497 -8.09 -15.71 -14.98
N PRO A 498 -9.19 -15.39 -14.26
CA PRO A 498 -10.07 -14.31 -14.65
C PRO A 498 -9.48 -12.95 -14.31
N VAL A 499 -9.71 -11.99 -15.21
CA VAL A 499 -9.58 -10.55 -14.98
C VAL A 499 -10.97 -9.96 -14.97
N ILE A 500 -11.40 -9.43 -13.83
CA ILE A 500 -12.79 -9.06 -13.55
C ILE A 500 -12.85 -7.53 -13.42
N THR A 501 -13.48 -6.87 -14.39
CA THR A 501 -13.72 -5.44 -14.28
C THR A 501 -14.90 -5.15 -13.36
N VAL A 502 -14.88 -4.02 -12.67
CA VAL A 502 -16.02 -3.56 -11.86
C VAL A 502 -17.25 -3.36 -12.75
N ARG A 503 -18.42 -3.85 -12.28
CA ARG A 503 -19.70 -3.71 -12.98
C ARG A 503 -20.45 -2.44 -12.58
N TYR A 504 -20.52 -2.17 -11.29
CA TYR A 504 -21.20 -1.01 -10.72
C TYR A 504 -20.38 -0.41 -9.59
N THR A 505 -20.66 0.86 -9.27
CA THR A 505 -19.99 1.56 -8.17
C THR A 505 -21.02 2.22 -7.26
N LEU A 506 -20.88 2.00 -5.96
CA LEU A 506 -21.59 2.76 -4.93
C LEU A 506 -20.84 4.08 -4.70
N TRP A 507 -21.37 5.17 -5.26
CA TRP A 507 -20.78 6.50 -5.16
C TRP A 507 -21.88 7.56 -5.03
N ASN A 508 -21.79 8.40 -3.99
CA ASN A 508 -22.68 9.53 -3.83
C ASN A 508 -22.27 10.72 -4.71
N PHE A 509 -22.90 10.84 -5.89
CA PHE A 509 -22.80 12.02 -6.77
C PHE A 509 -23.95 13.02 -6.57
N GLY A 510 -24.53 13.06 -5.37
CA GLY A 510 -25.80 13.75 -5.16
C GLY A 510 -26.91 13.08 -5.98
N LYS A 511 -27.77 13.87 -6.61
CA LYS A 511 -28.90 13.36 -7.41
C LYS A 511 -28.48 12.81 -8.79
N ASN A 512 -27.19 12.76 -9.09
CA ASN A 512 -26.66 12.47 -10.43
C ASN A 512 -26.15 11.02 -10.55
N ASN A 513 -27.00 10.03 -10.27
CA ASN A 513 -26.69 8.65 -10.62
C ASN A 513 -26.51 8.53 -12.14
N SER A 514 -25.46 7.85 -12.59
CA SER A 514 -25.21 7.70 -14.03
C SER A 514 -24.36 6.48 -14.34
N ASN A 515 -24.67 5.83 -15.47
CA ASN A 515 -23.84 4.79 -16.09
C ASN A 515 -23.40 3.66 -15.14
N GLY A 516 -24.26 3.23 -14.21
CA GLY A 516 -23.91 2.17 -13.25
C GLY A 516 -23.13 2.63 -12.02
N GLN A 517 -22.99 3.95 -11.81
CA GLN A 517 -22.42 4.54 -10.61
C GLN A 517 -23.48 5.41 -9.92
N GLY A 518 -23.67 5.20 -8.62
CA GLY A 518 -24.67 5.96 -7.87
C GLY A 518 -24.96 5.40 -6.49
N THR A 519 -26.13 5.73 -5.96
CA THR A 519 -26.58 5.26 -4.65
C THR A 519 -26.75 3.73 -4.57
N PRO A 520 -26.73 3.15 -3.36
CA PRO A 520 -27.12 1.75 -3.14
C PRO A 520 -28.46 1.36 -3.75
N ALA A 521 -29.51 2.18 -3.62
CA ALA A 521 -30.83 1.93 -4.18
C ALA A 521 -30.81 1.92 -5.72
N TYR A 522 -30.04 2.82 -6.34
CA TYR A 522 -29.85 2.84 -7.79
C TYR A 522 -29.17 1.56 -8.29
N VAL A 523 -28.06 1.16 -7.67
CA VAL A 523 -27.33 -0.07 -8.07
C VAL A 523 -28.16 -1.32 -7.82
N ALA A 524 -28.91 -1.39 -6.71
CA ALA A 524 -29.85 -2.49 -6.45
C ALA A 524 -30.94 -2.59 -7.53
N LYS A 525 -31.45 -1.45 -8.03
CA LYS A 525 -32.38 -1.44 -9.17
C LYS A 525 -31.73 -2.00 -10.44
N LEU A 526 -30.50 -1.59 -10.77
CA LEU A 526 -29.79 -2.10 -11.95
C LEU A 526 -29.59 -3.62 -11.89
N LEU A 527 -29.20 -4.15 -10.72
CA LEU A 527 -29.10 -5.60 -10.51
C LEU A 527 -30.43 -6.31 -10.79
N LYS A 528 -31.54 -5.77 -10.26
CA LYS A 528 -32.88 -6.32 -10.49
C LYS A 528 -33.31 -6.26 -11.96
N ASP A 529 -32.95 -5.21 -12.68
CA ASP A 529 -33.35 -5.04 -14.08
C ASP A 529 -32.48 -5.89 -15.03
N GLU A 530 -31.16 -5.92 -14.81
CA GLU A 530 -30.19 -6.55 -15.72
C GLU A 530 -29.95 -8.03 -15.43
N GLN A 531 -30.23 -8.48 -14.20
CA GLN A 531 -30.10 -9.89 -13.77
C GLN A 531 -28.74 -10.57 -14.07
N PRO A 532 -27.59 -9.88 -13.87
CA PRO A 532 -26.28 -10.45 -14.19
C PRO A 532 -25.92 -11.61 -13.27
N ASP A 533 -25.27 -12.64 -13.82
CA ASP A 533 -24.83 -13.79 -13.03
C ASP A 533 -23.73 -13.46 -12.02
N PHE A 534 -22.88 -12.48 -12.36
CA PHE A 534 -21.74 -12.05 -11.54
C PHE A 534 -21.63 -10.52 -11.55
N SER A 535 -21.60 -9.94 -10.36
CA SER A 535 -21.43 -8.49 -10.16
C SER A 535 -20.37 -8.21 -9.10
N LEU A 536 -19.21 -7.74 -9.54
CA LEU A 536 -18.26 -7.06 -8.66
C LEU A 536 -18.68 -5.59 -8.55
N ILE A 537 -18.97 -5.16 -7.32
CA ILE A 537 -19.45 -3.82 -7.02
C ILE A 537 -18.37 -3.09 -6.20
N ASP A 538 -17.86 -2.01 -6.77
CA ASP A 538 -16.94 -1.12 -6.07
C ASP A 538 -17.71 -0.21 -5.10
N ILE A 539 -17.09 0.13 -3.97
CA ILE A 539 -17.61 1.07 -3.00
C ILE A 539 -16.60 2.19 -2.87
N HIS A 540 -17.00 3.39 -3.29
CA HIS A 540 -16.19 4.58 -3.14
C HIS A 540 -15.99 4.91 -1.65
N ALA A 541 -14.74 4.85 -1.19
CA ALA A 541 -14.39 4.88 0.23
C ALA A 541 -14.91 6.12 0.97
N TRP A 542 -14.95 7.26 0.28
CA TRP A 542 -15.28 8.57 0.87
C TRP A 542 -16.76 8.93 0.79
N SER A 543 -17.58 8.11 0.13
CA SER A 543 -19.01 8.39 0.03
C SER A 543 -19.73 8.06 1.34
N THR A 544 -20.66 8.95 1.69
CA THR A 544 -21.62 8.75 2.77
C THR A 544 -23.04 8.82 2.20
N PHE A 545 -23.95 8.06 2.80
CA PHE A 545 -25.33 7.93 2.35
C PHE A 545 -26.29 8.09 3.53
N ALA A 546 -27.48 8.64 3.25
CA ALA A 546 -28.60 8.61 4.18
C ALA A 546 -29.33 7.27 4.09
N ASP A 547 -29.60 6.63 5.23
CA ASP A 547 -30.41 5.42 5.23
C ASP A 547 -31.91 5.77 5.07
N ILE A 548 -32.50 5.39 3.93
CA ILE A 548 -33.92 5.60 3.61
C ILE A 548 -34.78 4.34 3.84
N GLY A 549 -34.30 3.38 4.63
CA GLY A 549 -34.97 2.11 4.90
C GLY A 549 -35.14 1.25 3.64
N SER A 550 -36.33 0.70 3.42
CA SER A 550 -36.64 -0.16 2.27
C SER A 550 -37.16 0.60 1.05
N SER A 551 -37.14 1.94 1.06
CA SER A 551 -37.56 2.74 -0.10
C SER A 551 -36.69 2.43 -1.33
N ASP A 552 -37.33 2.35 -2.50
CA ASP A 552 -36.70 2.21 -3.82
C ASP A 552 -36.40 3.58 -4.48
N ASP A 553 -36.46 4.70 -3.73
CA ASP A 553 -36.03 6.01 -4.22
C ASP A 553 -34.53 5.99 -4.52
N VAL A 554 -34.21 5.91 -5.81
CA VAL A 554 -32.84 5.79 -6.32
C VAL A 554 -31.98 7.01 -6.03
N VAL A 555 -32.52 8.17 -5.65
CA VAL A 555 -31.72 9.34 -5.25
C VAL A 555 -31.87 9.71 -3.78
N GLY A 556 -32.77 9.05 -3.04
CA GLY A 556 -33.06 9.39 -1.64
C GLY A 556 -31.84 9.26 -0.72
N GLU A 557 -30.98 8.28 -0.98
CA GLU A 557 -29.77 8.00 -0.21
C GLU A 557 -28.64 9.02 -0.45
N ALA A 558 -28.77 9.87 -1.48
CA ALA A 558 -27.79 10.90 -1.78
C ALA A 558 -27.80 12.08 -0.79
N ALA A 559 -28.85 12.17 0.03
CA ALA A 559 -28.92 13.14 1.12
C ALA A 559 -27.79 12.92 2.14
N LYS A 560 -27.49 13.96 2.93
CA LYS A 560 -26.45 13.89 3.97
C LYS A 560 -26.80 12.79 4.98
N GLY A 561 -25.91 11.83 5.13
CA GLY A 561 -26.01 10.76 6.11
C GLY A 561 -24.65 10.34 6.64
N ASN A 562 -24.63 9.25 7.41
CA ASN A 562 -23.44 8.74 8.08
C ASN A 562 -23.13 7.27 7.73
N VAL A 563 -23.84 6.68 6.76
CA VAL A 563 -23.57 5.30 6.32
C VAL A 563 -22.53 5.31 5.22
N SER A 564 -21.46 4.55 5.38
CA SER A 564 -20.35 4.44 4.41
C SER A 564 -19.84 2.99 4.33
N GLY A 565 -18.94 2.71 3.39
CA GLY A 565 -18.24 1.43 3.29
C GLY A 565 -19.18 0.21 3.30
N ALA A 566 -18.93 -0.75 4.19
CA ALA A 566 -19.74 -1.95 4.33
C ALA A 566 -21.24 -1.67 4.64
N GLY A 567 -21.55 -0.54 5.29
CA GLY A 567 -22.95 -0.14 5.51
C GLY A 567 -23.67 0.20 4.19
N ALA A 568 -22.99 0.85 3.25
CA ALA A 568 -23.55 1.15 1.94
C ALA A 568 -23.79 -0.14 1.13
N ALA A 569 -22.87 -1.11 1.22
CA ALA A 569 -23.08 -2.45 0.65
C ALA A 569 -24.31 -3.14 1.24
N ALA A 570 -24.50 -3.07 2.56
CA ALA A 570 -25.66 -3.66 3.22
C ALA A 570 -26.99 -3.01 2.76
N MET A 571 -26.98 -1.69 2.54
CA MET A 571 -28.13 -0.97 1.97
C MET A 571 -28.45 -1.44 0.54
N CYS A 572 -27.45 -1.76 -0.27
CA CYS A 572 -27.65 -2.35 -1.60
C CYS A 572 -28.20 -3.79 -1.46
N GLN A 573 -27.53 -4.61 -0.66
CA GLN A 573 -27.84 -6.04 -0.50
C GLN A 573 -29.25 -6.31 0.04
N ARG A 574 -29.79 -5.47 0.92
CA ARG A 574 -31.15 -5.64 1.46
C ARG A 574 -32.27 -5.40 0.44
N ARG A 575 -31.95 -4.87 -0.75
CA ARG A 575 -32.92 -4.52 -1.80
C ARG A 575 -32.90 -5.45 -3.02
N VAL A 576 -31.91 -6.33 -3.11
CA VAL A 576 -31.86 -7.37 -4.14
C VAL A 576 -32.58 -8.62 -3.65
N SER A 577 -33.09 -9.40 -4.60
CA SER A 577 -33.85 -10.63 -4.32
C SER A 577 -32.93 -11.75 -3.81
N GLU A 578 -33.52 -12.77 -3.20
CA GLU A 578 -32.78 -13.86 -2.54
C GLU A 578 -31.91 -14.70 -3.49
N ASP A 579 -32.15 -14.63 -4.80
CA ASP A 579 -31.34 -15.28 -5.83
C ASP A 579 -29.97 -14.59 -6.05
N PHE A 580 -29.81 -13.34 -5.59
CA PHE A 580 -28.51 -12.66 -5.50
C PHE A 580 -27.81 -13.00 -4.18
N LYS A 581 -26.83 -13.91 -4.25
CA LYS A 581 -26.00 -14.34 -3.12
C LYS A 581 -24.77 -13.46 -2.96
N CYS A 582 -24.67 -12.82 -1.81
CA CYS A 582 -23.44 -12.15 -1.38
C CYS A 582 -22.38 -13.17 -0.96
N VAL A 583 -21.23 -13.14 -1.63
CA VAL A 583 -20.08 -14.03 -1.40
C VAL A 583 -18.81 -13.18 -1.26
N SER A 584 -17.81 -13.73 -0.60
CA SER A 584 -16.48 -13.10 -0.56
C SER A 584 -15.87 -13.07 -1.96
N LEU A 585 -14.89 -12.18 -2.19
CA LEU A 585 -14.29 -12.03 -3.51
C LEU A 585 -13.56 -13.30 -3.98
N GLN A 586 -12.89 -14.03 -3.08
CA GLN A 586 -12.27 -15.30 -3.44
C GLN A 586 -13.32 -16.35 -3.84
N GLU A 587 -14.41 -16.50 -3.07
CA GLU A 587 -15.50 -17.43 -3.43
C GLU A 587 -16.15 -17.02 -4.76
N PHE A 588 -16.37 -15.72 -4.98
CA PHE A 588 -16.88 -15.15 -6.22
C PHE A 588 -16.02 -15.59 -7.42
N ILE A 589 -14.69 -15.43 -7.32
CA ILE A 589 -13.73 -15.82 -8.36
C ILE A 589 -13.83 -17.33 -8.65
N TRP A 590 -13.83 -18.19 -7.62
CA TRP A 590 -13.88 -19.63 -7.82
C TRP A 590 -15.21 -20.13 -8.41
N ARG A 591 -16.34 -19.51 -8.05
CA ARG A 591 -17.64 -19.79 -8.67
C ARG A 591 -17.66 -19.37 -10.14
N MET A 592 -17.06 -18.22 -10.47
CA MET A 592 -16.90 -17.78 -11.84
C MET A 592 -16.05 -18.76 -12.66
N ARG A 593 -14.95 -19.25 -12.10
CA ARG A 593 -14.09 -20.29 -12.70
C ARG A 593 -14.85 -21.60 -12.95
N MET A 594 -15.63 -22.06 -11.98
CA MET A 594 -16.48 -23.25 -12.13
C MET A 594 -17.50 -23.11 -13.25
N LYS A 595 -18.07 -21.91 -13.46
CA LYS A 595 -19.00 -21.65 -14.57
C LYS A 595 -18.29 -21.55 -15.93
N HIS A 596 -17.09 -21.01 -15.96
CA HIS A 596 -16.31 -20.84 -17.20
C HIS A 596 -15.68 -22.15 -17.70
N ASN A 597 -14.95 -22.85 -16.83
CA ASN A 597 -14.21 -24.07 -17.16
C ASN A 597 -14.22 -25.03 -15.95
N LYS A 598 -15.32 -25.77 -15.80
CA LYS A 598 -15.57 -26.68 -14.66
C LYS A 598 -14.47 -27.73 -14.52
N GLU A 599 -14.06 -28.37 -15.61
CA GLU A 599 -13.07 -29.45 -15.59
C GLU A 599 -11.70 -28.96 -15.11
N GLN A 600 -11.21 -27.84 -15.68
CA GLN A 600 -9.94 -27.25 -15.26
C GLN A 600 -10.01 -26.78 -13.80
N THR A 601 -11.13 -26.20 -13.39
CA THR A 601 -11.31 -25.69 -12.02
C THR A 601 -11.33 -26.82 -11.00
N ILE A 602 -12.02 -27.94 -11.28
CA ILE A 602 -11.99 -29.13 -10.42
C ILE A 602 -10.56 -29.66 -10.29
N LYS A 603 -9.84 -29.81 -11.40
CA LYS A 603 -8.43 -30.24 -11.39
C LYS A 603 -7.55 -29.30 -10.56
N ALA A 604 -7.76 -27.98 -10.66
CA ALA A 604 -7.01 -26.99 -9.88
C ALA A 604 -7.31 -27.09 -8.38
N ILE A 605 -8.56 -27.35 -7.99
CA ILE A 605 -8.96 -27.53 -6.58
C ILE A 605 -8.41 -28.86 -6.02
N GLU A 606 -8.43 -29.94 -6.81
CA GLU A 606 -7.94 -31.27 -6.42
C GLU A 606 -6.43 -31.34 -6.18
N LYS A 607 -5.67 -30.34 -6.64
CA LYS A 607 -4.24 -30.18 -6.29
C LYS A 607 -4.03 -30.01 -4.78
N TYR A 608 -5.03 -29.50 -4.06
CA TYR A 608 -4.95 -29.13 -2.64
C TYR A 608 -5.87 -29.95 -1.72
N LYS A 609 -6.62 -30.92 -2.27
CA LYS A 609 -7.44 -31.90 -1.54
C LYS A 609 -6.72 -33.22 -1.45
#